data_AF-A0A0T6BGW7-F1
#
_entry.id   AF-A0A0T6BGW7-F1
#
_cell.length_a   1.000
_cell.length_b   1.000
_cell.length_c   1.000
_cell.angle_alpha   90.00
_cell.angle_beta   90.00
_cell.angle_gamma   90.00
#
_symmetry.space_group_name_H-M   'P 1'
#
loop_
_entity.id
_entity.type
_entity.pdbx_description
1 polymer ?
#
loop_
_entity_poly.entity_id
_entity_poly.type
_entity_poly.pdbx_seq_one_letter_code
_entity_poly.pdbx_strand_id
1 'polypeptide(L)'
;MEVTPHLKTVLKNYQHSATKSLHGPGLSLVNNVKCEALSPDSKEDDFLQHTPLPIQQLPPILTIADTSCSERTETILEGENISCFVVGGEKRLCLPQVLNSVLRDFLLSQIHQECDQLQIYCSQCTPEQLNVLKSHGILPSTAPTCGLITKTDAERLCSALLHNQVTVPIPTIKGALSFRIYHECFGKCMGLCTPALYTSKDARCIECLECHGAYTPQQFVCHVHRNLENRTVHWGFDSSLWRSYMYICKDQIDHEQYTKYLDEMRDQYEGKIPFPTPVTDNGVNNLKRKQPDLVKGGAKAYLCFEWHANV
;
A
#
# COMPACT_ATOMS: atom_id res chain seq x y z
N MET A 1 28.83 -21.48 33.77
CA MET A 1 29.52 -22.29 32.76
C MET A 1 30.86 -21.63 32.47
N GLU A 2 31.97 -22.28 32.79
CA GLU A 2 33.31 -21.75 32.52
C GLU A 2 33.61 -21.82 31.02
N VAL A 3 33.90 -20.67 30.41
CA VAL A 3 34.26 -20.56 29.01
C VAL A 3 35.67 -21.11 28.81
N THR A 4 35.81 -22.10 27.94
CA THR A 4 37.09 -22.77 27.66
C THR A 4 38.11 -21.77 27.08
N PRO A 5 39.41 -21.94 27.37
CA PRO A 5 40.46 -21.00 26.93
C PRO A 5 40.54 -20.86 25.41
N HIS A 6 40.14 -21.90 24.66
CA HIS A 6 40.06 -21.87 23.21
C HIS A 6 39.00 -20.88 22.71
N LEU A 7 37.81 -20.88 23.33
CA LEU A 7 36.73 -19.95 23.00
C LEU A 7 37.14 -18.48 23.28
N LYS A 8 37.92 -18.23 24.34
CA LYS A 8 38.45 -16.89 24.63
C LYS A 8 39.41 -16.39 23.55
N THR A 9 40.25 -17.28 23.01
CA THR A 9 41.19 -16.95 21.93
C THR A 9 40.46 -16.67 20.63
N VAL A 10 39.45 -17.48 20.28
CA VAL A 10 38.62 -17.27 19.08
C VAL A 10 37.86 -15.95 19.15
N LEU A 11 37.25 -15.63 20.30
CA LEU A 11 36.53 -14.36 20.50
C LEU A 11 37.45 -13.14 20.41
N LYS A 12 38.67 -13.22 20.98
CA LYS A 12 39.68 -12.15 20.84
C LYS A 12 40.10 -11.95 19.39
N ASN A 13 40.35 -13.02 18.65
CA ASN A 13 40.73 -12.92 17.24
C ASN A 13 39.61 -12.28 16.41
N TYR A 14 38.35 -12.63 16.68
CA TYR A 14 37.20 -12.02 16.00
C TYR A 14 37.08 -10.52 16.29
N GLN A 15 37.28 -10.10 17.55
CA GLN A 15 37.29 -8.68 17.93
C GLN A 15 38.41 -7.88 17.26
N HIS A 16 39.60 -8.47 17.09
CA HIS A 16 40.72 -7.80 16.43
C HIS A 16 40.59 -7.74 14.91
N SER A 17 39.86 -8.68 14.29
CA SER A 17 39.59 -8.67 12.84
C SER A 17 38.45 -7.73 12.45
N ALA A 18 37.46 -7.54 13.32
CA ALA A 18 36.29 -6.69 13.03
C ALA A 18 36.64 -5.19 12.87
N THR A 19 37.67 -4.70 13.56
CA THR A 19 38.09 -3.29 13.47
C THR A 19 38.96 -2.97 12.25
N LYS A 20 39.45 -3.99 11.54
CA LYS A 20 40.32 -3.83 10.36
C LYS A 20 39.59 -3.91 9.02
N SER A 21 38.26 -4.08 9.01
CA SER A 21 37.45 -4.28 7.81
C SER A 21 36.36 -3.20 7.61
N LEU A 22 36.70 -1.92 7.82
CA LEU A 22 35.80 -0.79 7.55
C LEU A 22 36.38 0.25 6.56
N HIS A 23 37.43 -0.08 5.82
CA HIS A 23 37.86 0.72 4.67
C HIS A 23 37.99 -0.19 3.45
N GLY A 24 36.97 -0.16 2.58
CA GLY A 24 37.05 -0.71 1.23
C GLY A 24 38.00 0.14 0.35
N PRO A 25 38.55 -0.44 -0.73
CA PRO A 25 39.49 0.25 -1.61
C PRO A 25 38.79 1.37 -2.42
N GLY A 26 39.51 2.47 -2.60
CA GLY A 26 38.97 3.77 -3.00
C GLY A 26 38.49 3.88 -4.44
N LEU A 27 37.53 4.80 -4.62
CA LEU A 27 37.20 5.42 -5.89
C LEU A 27 37.65 6.88 -5.84
N SER A 28 38.81 7.13 -6.43
CA SER A 28 39.26 8.47 -6.81
C SER A 28 38.28 9.06 -7.83
N LEU A 29 37.56 10.11 -7.45
CA LEU A 29 36.81 10.93 -8.40
C LEU A 29 37.73 12.02 -8.96
N VAL A 30 37.99 11.90 -10.25
CA VAL A 30 38.69 12.84 -11.12
C VAL A 30 37.78 14.02 -11.48
N ASN A 31 38.35 15.21 -11.35
CA ASN A 31 38.04 16.55 -11.86
C ASN A 31 36.82 16.84 -12.79
N ASN A 32 36.31 18.05 -12.53
CA ASN A 32 35.82 19.09 -13.45
C ASN A 32 34.46 18.92 -14.15
N VAL A 33 33.44 19.63 -13.65
CA VAL A 33 32.71 20.69 -14.38
C VAL A 33 32.17 21.71 -13.36
N LYS A 34 32.53 23.00 -13.48
CA LYS A 34 31.78 24.11 -12.86
C LYS A 34 31.72 25.28 -13.85
N CYS A 35 30.51 25.62 -14.29
CA CYS A 35 30.19 26.88 -14.95
C CYS A 35 29.99 27.97 -13.89
N GLU A 36 30.49 29.17 -14.20
CA GLU A 36 30.40 30.40 -13.40
C GLU A 36 29.02 31.06 -13.46
N ALA A 37 28.62 31.71 -12.35
CA ALA A 37 28.01 33.05 -12.35
C ALA A 37 27.93 33.65 -10.93
N LEU A 38 28.76 34.67 -10.70
CA LEU A 38 28.52 36.01 -10.09
C LEU A 38 27.86 36.17 -8.68
N SER A 39 28.61 36.86 -7.81
CA SER A 39 28.40 37.35 -6.42
C SER A 39 27.47 38.60 -6.32
N PRO A 40 27.35 39.37 -5.19
CA PRO A 40 27.79 39.20 -3.77
C PRO A 40 26.73 39.61 -2.69
N ASP A 41 26.98 39.30 -1.40
CA ASP A 41 27.27 40.28 -0.30
C ASP A 41 26.85 39.79 1.12
N SER A 42 27.84 39.83 2.02
CA SER A 42 27.89 39.95 3.49
C SER A 42 26.86 39.30 4.43
N LYS A 43 27.34 38.47 5.37
CA LYS A 43 27.71 38.86 6.76
C LYS A 43 28.26 37.66 7.55
N GLU A 44 29.24 37.99 8.38
CA GLU A 44 30.11 37.12 9.15
C GLU A 44 29.41 36.76 10.46
N ASP A 45 29.28 35.47 10.79
CA ASP A 45 28.91 35.02 12.13
C ASP A 45 29.75 33.81 12.54
N ASP A 46 30.27 33.94 13.75
CA ASP A 46 31.29 33.16 14.43
C ASP A 46 30.80 31.73 14.74
N PHE A 47 31.31 30.71 14.03
CA PHE A 47 30.98 29.30 14.29
C PHE A 47 32.03 28.66 15.21
N LEU A 48 31.65 28.46 16.47
CA LEU A 48 32.37 27.59 17.41
C LEU A 48 32.47 26.17 16.83
N GLN A 49 33.70 25.72 16.64
CA GLN A 49 34.04 24.42 16.09
C GLN A 49 33.83 23.34 17.17
N HIS A 50 32.68 22.66 17.15
CA HIS A 50 32.39 21.55 18.05
C HIS A 50 33.16 20.29 17.62
N THR A 51 34.10 19.86 18.45
CA THR A 51 34.77 18.55 18.33
C THR A 51 33.76 17.42 18.53
N PRO A 52 33.75 16.36 17.71
CA PRO A 52 32.82 15.26 17.90
C PRO A 52 33.23 14.43 19.13
N LEU A 53 32.31 14.31 20.09
CA LEU A 53 32.47 13.41 21.24
C LEU A 53 32.61 11.95 20.76
N PRO A 54 33.46 11.14 21.39
CA PRO A 54 33.62 9.73 21.02
C PRO A 54 32.32 8.97 21.30
N ILE A 55 31.76 8.39 20.25
CA ILE A 55 30.61 7.47 20.31
C ILE A 55 31.04 6.24 21.12
N GLN A 56 30.61 6.17 22.37
CA GLN A 56 30.79 4.99 23.21
C GLN A 56 29.88 3.89 22.66
N GLN A 57 30.45 2.93 21.94
CA GLN A 57 29.74 1.75 21.45
C GLN A 57 29.26 0.92 22.66
N LEU A 58 28.00 1.12 23.06
CA LEU A 58 27.32 0.24 23.99
C LEU A 58 27.22 -1.15 23.33
N PRO A 59 27.56 -2.24 24.04
CA PRO A 59 27.36 -3.59 23.51
C PRO A 59 25.87 -3.79 23.20
N PRO A 60 25.52 -4.53 22.13
CA PRO A 60 24.12 -4.78 21.80
C PRO A 60 23.46 -5.48 22.99
N ILE A 61 22.43 -4.84 23.55
CA ILE A 61 21.58 -5.47 24.56
C ILE A 61 20.90 -6.62 23.83
N LEU A 62 21.39 -7.84 24.06
CA LEU A 62 20.70 -9.07 23.68
C LEU A 62 19.46 -9.17 24.56
N THR A 63 18.40 -8.47 24.17
CA THR A 63 17.08 -8.69 24.75
C THR A 63 16.69 -10.13 24.50
N ILE A 64 16.05 -10.74 25.50
CA ILE A 64 15.50 -12.09 25.40
C ILE A 64 14.58 -12.11 24.17
N ALA A 65 14.77 -13.10 23.28
CA ALA A 65 13.89 -13.26 22.12
C ALA A 65 12.44 -13.36 22.60
N ASP A 66 11.52 -12.62 21.96
CA ASP A 66 10.12 -12.58 22.35
C ASP A 66 9.55 -14.00 22.51
N THR A 67 9.05 -14.31 23.70
CA THR A 67 8.50 -15.63 24.05
C THR A 67 7.17 -15.92 23.36
N SER A 68 6.56 -14.92 22.70
CA SER A 68 5.31 -15.02 21.94
C SER A 68 5.49 -15.47 20.48
N CYS A 69 6.72 -15.76 20.03
CA CYS A 69 7.04 -16.14 18.64
C CYS A 69 6.25 -17.35 18.09
N SER A 70 5.65 -18.17 18.97
CA SER A 70 4.87 -19.36 18.62
C SER A 70 3.35 -19.24 18.89
N GLU A 71 2.86 -18.09 19.34
CA GLU A 71 1.41 -17.89 19.50
C GLU A 71 0.77 -17.68 18.12
N ARG A 72 -0.19 -18.56 17.78
CA ARG A 72 -0.91 -18.49 16.52
C ARG A 72 -2.01 -17.43 16.61
N THR A 73 -2.01 -16.55 15.63
CA THR A 73 -3.07 -15.55 15.38
C THR A 73 -3.57 -15.69 13.95
N GLU A 74 -4.51 -14.84 13.55
CA GLU A 74 -5.05 -14.82 12.19
C GLU A 74 -5.10 -13.39 11.65
N THR A 75 -5.10 -13.27 10.32
CA THR A 75 -5.27 -12.00 9.63
C THR A 75 -6.02 -12.21 8.33
N ILE A 76 -6.78 -11.20 7.92
CA ILE A 76 -7.44 -11.17 6.62
C ILE A 76 -6.41 -10.76 5.55
N LEU A 77 -6.40 -11.45 4.42
CA LEU A 77 -5.67 -11.14 3.20
C LEU A 77 -6.60 -11.40 2.01
N GLU A 78 -6.90 -10.37 1.20
CA GLU A 78 -7.83 -10.46 0.05
C GLU A 78 -9.19 -11.13 0.41
N GLY A 79 -9.69 -10.88 1.63
CA GLY A 79 -10.95 -11.45 2.14
C GLY A 79 -10.83 -12.83 2.78
N GLU A 80 -9.69 -13.51 2.65
CA GLU A 80 -9.44 -14.84 3.22
C GLU A 80 -8.77 -14.74 4.61
N ASN A 81 -9.18 -15.61 5.53
CA ASN A 81 -8.60 -15.66 6.88
C ASN A 81 -7.38 -16.58 6.92
N ILE A 82 -6.18 -16.01 7.10
CA ILE A 82 -4.91 -16.72 7.03
C ILE A 82 -4.29 -16.81 8.42
N SER A 83 -3.86 -18.01 8.82
CA SER A 83 -3.15 -18.21 10.08
C SER A 83 -1.74 -17.64 9.99
N CYS A 84 -1.31 -16.97 11.07
CA CYS A 84 -0.02 -16.32 11.15
C CYS A 84 0.59 -16.37 12.56
N PHE A 85 1.89 -16.09 12.63
CA PHE A 85 2.64 -15.88 13.87
C PHE A 85 3.16 -14.45 13.92
N VAL A 86 3.24 -13.85 15.09
CA VAL A 86 3.92 -12.55 15.25
C VAL A 86 5.38 -12.81 15.57
N VAL A 87 6.28 -12.46 14.64
CA VAL A 87 7.73 -12.70 14.78
C VAL A 87 8.45 -11.36 14.63
N GLY A 88 9.08 -10.91 15.72
CA GLY A 88 9.79 -9.64 15.75
C GLY A 88 8.88 -8.43 15.52
N GLY A 89 7.61 -8.50 15.92
CA GLY A 89 6.61 -7.43 15.78
C GLY A 89 5.78 -7.45 14.49
N GLU A 90 6.08 -8.34 13.54
CA GLU A 90 5.34 -8.45 12.27
C GLU A 90 4.66 -9.81 12.11
N LYS A 91 3.46 -9.79 11.54
CA LYS A 91 2.71 -11.00 11.21
C LYS A 91 3.38 -11.74 10.06
N ARG A 92 3.64 -13.03 10.27
CA ARG A 92 4.14 -13.96 9.25
C ARG A 92 3.10 -15.03 8.97
N LEU A 93 2.54 -14.99 7.77
CA LEU A 93 1.41 -15.80 7.31
C LEU A 93 1.90 -17.17 6.82
N CYS A 94 1.06 -18.19 7.02
CA CYS A 94 1.26 -19.53 6.48
C CYS A 94 1.25 -19.49 4.94
N LEU A 95 2.43 -19.63 4.33
CA LEU A 95 2.57 -19.53 2.87
C LEU A 95 1.72 -20.59 2.13
N PRO A 96 1.67 -21.87 2.54
CA PRO A 96 0.75 -22.84 1.94
C PRO A 96 -0.72 -22.43 1.96
N GLN A 97 -1.19 -21.72 2.98
CA GLN A 97 -2.57 -21.20 2.97
C GLN A 97 -2.72 -20.12 1.90
N VAL A 98 -1.83 -19.12 1.88
CA VAL A 98 -1.86 -18.04 0.87
C VAL A 98 -1.86 -18.60 -0.55
N LEU A 99 -1.01 -19.58 -0.84
CA LEU A 99 -0.92 -20.21 -2.17
C LEU A 99 -2.19 -20.99 -2.55
N ASN A 100 -2.83 -21.66 -1.59
CA ASN A 100 -3.96 -22.55 -1.86
C ASN A 100 -5.33 -21.89 -1.68
N SER A 101 -5.42 -20.72 -1.06
CA SER A 101 -6.66 -19.92 -0.96
C SER A 101 -6.61 -18.70 -1.88
N VAL A 102 -5.72 -17.74 -1.60
CA VAL A 102 -5.69 -16.43 -2.26
C VAL A 102 -5.11 -16.51 -3.67
N LEU A 103 -4.01 -17.24 -3.85
CA LEU A 103 -3.28 -17.31 -5.13
C LEU A 103 -3.49 -18.62 -5.90
N ARG A 104 -4.63 -19.29 -5.66
CA ARG A 104 -4.93 -20.63 -6.22
C ARG A 104 -4.91 -20.64 -7.75
N ASP A 105 -5.32 -19.55 -8.38
CA ASP A 105 -5.48 -19.46 -9.84
C ASP A 105 -4.18 -19.11 -10.58
N PHE A 106 -3.07 -18.97 -9.85
CA PHE A 106 -1.75 -18.66 -10.43
C PHE A 106 -0.84 -19.88 -10.43
N LEU A 107 -0.03 -19.99 -11.48
CA LEU A 107 0.99 -21.03 -11.52
C LEU A 107 2.08 -20.72 -10.49
N LEU A 108 2.56 -21.75 -9.80
CA LEU A 108 3.62 -21.59 -8.80
C LEU A 108 4.89 -20.94 -9.41
N SER A 109 5.19 -21.19 -10.67
CA SER A 109 6.28 -20.54 -11.40
C SER A 109 6.08 -19.03 -11.55
N GLN A 110 4.85 -18.58 -11.81
CA GLN A 110 4.52 -17.15 -11.89
C GLN A 110 4.65 -16.49 -10.53
N ILE A 111 4.16 -17.15 -9.47
CA ILE A 111 4.28 -16.66 -8.09
C ILE A 111 5.75 -16.53 -7.68
N HIS A 112 6.58 -17.54 -7.97
CA HIS A 112 8.02 -17.48 -7.67
C HIS A 112 8.72 -16.35 -8.43
N GLN A 113 8.39 -16.16 -9.72
CA GLN A 113 8.93 -15.06 -10.51
C GLN A 113 8.61 -13.69 -9.90
N GLU A 114 7.36 -13.47 -9.46
CA GLU A 114 6.97 -12.22 -8.81
C GLU A 114 7.64 -12.05 -7.44
N CYS A 115 7.79 -13.12 -6.65
CA CYS A 115 8.56 -13.07 -5.41
C CYS A 115 10.01 -12.64 -5.66
N ASP A 116 10.67 -13.20 -6.68
CA ASP A 116 12.04 -12.83 -7.06
C ASP A 116 12.11 -11.37 -7.53
N GLN A 117 11.16 -10.94 -8.36
CA GLN A 117 11.09 -9.56 -8.85
C GLN A 117 10.88 -8.54 -7.72
N LEU A 118 10.03 -8.86 -6.74
CA LEU A 118 9.72 -8.02 -5.58
C LEU A 118 10.74 -8.16 -4.44
N GLN A 119 11.71 -9.07 -4.59
CA GLN A 119 12.72 -9.43 -3.58
C GLN A 119 12.08 -9.90 -2.26
N ILE A 120 11.03 -10.70 -2.36
CA ILE A 120 10.31 -11.25 -1.22
C ILE A 120 11.06 -12.44 -0.65
N TYR A 121 11.33 -12.39 0.65
CA TYR A 121 11.96 -13.50 1.37
C TYR A 121 10.92 -14.30 2.18
N CYS A 122 10.80 -15.58 1.85
CA CYS A 122 10.00 -16.52 2.65
C CYS A 122 10.89 -17.25 3.66
N SER A 123 10.55 -17.14 4.94
CA SER A 123 11.21 -17.88 6.03
C SER A 123 10.59 -19.27 6.21
N GLN A 124 11.27 -20.17 6.91
CA GLN A 124 10.70 -21.47 7.30
C GLN A 124 10.14 -21.39 8.72
N CYS A 125 9.05 -22.14 8.99
CA CYS A 125 8.54 -22.34 10.34
C CYS A 125 9.60 -22.99 11.25
N THR A 126 9.62 -22.61 12.52
CA THR A 126 10.30 -23.42 13.55
C THR A 126 9.51 -24.72 13.79
N PRO A 127 10.13 -25.76 14.40
CA PRO A 127 9.42 -26.99 14.75
C PRO A 127 8.17 -26.73 15.62
N GLU A 128 8.24 -25.76 16.54
CA GLU A 128 7.15 -25.36 17.41
C GLU A 128 5.99 -24.75 16.61
N GLN A 129 6.28 -23.79 15.73
CA GLN A 129 5.29 -23.17 14.84
C GLN A 129 4.63 -24.20 13.93
N LEU A 130 5.42 -25.12 13.35
CA LEU A 130 4.90 -26.19 12.50
C LEU A 130 3.95 -27.11 13.26
N ASN A 131 4.30 -27.49 14.50
CA ASN A 131 3.45 -28.30 15.35
C ASN A 131 2.14 -27.58 15.71
N VAL A 132 2.19 -26.27 15.96
CA VAL A 132 0.97 -25.47 16.20
C VAL A 132 0.06 -25.44 14.98
N LEU A 133 0.60 -25.26 13.76
CA LEU A 133 -0.22 -25.30 12.54
C LEU A 133 -0.85 -26.69 12.31
N LYS A 134 -0.12 -27.77 12.60
CA LYS A 134 -0.62 -29.15 12.49
C LYS A 134 -1.70 -29.46 13.51
N SER A 135 -1.49 -29.10 14.77
CA SER A 135 -2.44 -29.40 15.85
C SER A 135 -3.78 -28.71 15.66
N HIS A 136 -3.80 -27.57 14.98
CA HIS A 136 -5.02 -26.84 14.65
C HIS A 136 -5.60 -27.19 13.27
N GLY A 137 -5.06 -28.22 12.59
CA GLY A 137 -5.59 -28.69 11.31
C GLY A 137 -5.36 -27.74 10.12
N ILE A 138 -4.47 -26.75 10.26
CA ILE A 138 -4.11 -25.84 9.15
C ILE A 138 -3.25 -26.57 8.12
N LEU A 139 -2.37 -27.46 8.60
CA LEU A 139 -1.51 -28.30 7.77
C LEU A 139 -1.74 -29.78 8.11
N PRO A 140 -1.53 -30.70 7.14
CA PRO A 140 -1.59 -32.12 7.42
C PRO A 140 -0.49 -32.54 8.40
N SER A 141 -0.77 -33.53 9.25
CA SER A 141 0.20 -34.04 10.24
C SER A 141 1.51 -34.52 9.61
N THR A 142 1.45 -34.97 8.36
CA THR A 142 2.58 -35.44 7.55
C THR A 142 3.43 -34.32 6.94
N ALA A 143 3.02 -33.05 7.02
CA ALA A 143 3.75 -31.94 6.41
C ALA A 143 5.19 -31.84 7.00
N PRO A 144 6.25 -31.95 6.18
CA PRO A 144 7.61 -31.92 6.70
C PRO A 144 8.09 -30.50 7.04
N THR A 145 7.64 -29.51 6.28
CA THR A 145 8.03 -28.11 6.40
C THR A 145 6.86 -27.19 6.04
N CYS A 146 6.97 -25.92 6.44
CA CYS A 146 6.04 -24.87 6.04
C CYS A 146 6.80 -23.55 5.86
N GLY A 147 6.57 -22.87 4.74
CA GLY A 147 7.05 -21.51 4.52
C GLY A 147 6.18 -20.49 5.25
N LEU A 148 6.77 -19.35 5.57
CA LEU A 148 6.14 -18.17 6.15
C LEU A 148 6.52 -16.93 5.33
N ILE A 149 5.53 -16.13 4.98
CA ILE A 149 5.68 -14.84 4.28
C ILE A 149 5.21 -13.70 5.20
N THR A 150 5.88 -12.56 5.20
CA THR A 150 5.44 -11.41 6.01
C THR A 150 4.08 -10.89 5.49
N LYS A 151 3.27 -10.28 6.36
CA LYS A 151 2.00 -9.68 5.93
C LYS A 151 2.23 -8.62 4.85
N THR A 152 3.23 -7.76 5.07
CA THR A 152 3.64 -6.73 4.12
C THR A 152 3.95 -7.31 2.75
N ASP A 153 4.78 -8.36 2.67
CA ASP A 153 5.15 -8.97 1.39
C ASP A 153 3.99 -9.76 0.76
N ALA A 154 3.12 -10.37 1.56
CA ALA A 154 1.92 -11.01 1.06
C ALA A 154 0.99 -10.01 0.37
N GLU A 155 0.80 -8.81 0.94
CA GLU A 155 0.00 -7.74 0.32
C GLU A 155 0.65 -7.20 -0.96
N ARG A 156 1.98 -7.04 -0.98
CA ARG A 156 2.73 -6.65 -2.19
C ARG A 156 2.57 -7.69 -3.30
N LEU A 157 2.73 -8.98 -2.97
CA LEU A 157 2.59 -10.10 -3.91
C LEU A 157 1.18 -10.19 -4.49
N CYS A 158 0.15 -10.08 -3.62
CA CYS A 158 -1.24 -10.09 -4.04
C CYS A 158 -1.55 -8.92 -4.98
N SER A 159 -1.07 -7.72 -4.65
CA SER A 159 -1.24 -6.53 -5.51
C SER A 159 -0.63 -6.73 -6.91
N ALA A 160 0.60 -7.26 -6.98
CA ALA A 160 1.30 -7.50 -8.24
C ALA A 160 0.61 -8.56 -9.12
N LEU A 161 0.08 -9.62 -8.53
CA LEU A 161 -0.55 -10.73 -9.26
C LEU A 161 -2.01 -10.43 -9.64
N LEU A 162 -2.81 -9.91 -8.69
CA LEU A 162 -4.26 -9.77 -8.82
C LEU A 162 -4.69 -8.45 -9.47
N HIS A 163 -4.01 -7.34 -9.15
CA HIS A 163 -4.52 -5.99 -9.43
C HIS A 163 -3.82 -5.30 -10.59
N ASN A 164 -2.63 -5.77 -10.97
CA ASN A 164 -1.84 -5.16 -12.05
C ASN A 164 -2.42 -5.43 -13.46
N GLN A 165 -3.37 -6.37 -13.58
CA GLN A 165 -3.91 -6.83 -14.86
C GLN A 165 -5.33 -6.32 -15.17
N VAL A 166 -5.98 -5.57 -14.27
CA VAL A 166 -7.41 -5.25 -14.40
C VAL A 166 -7.68 -3.74 -14.34
N THR A 167 -7.69 -3.09 -15.51
CA THR A 167 -8.22 -1.73 -15.67
C THR A 167 -9.73 -1.79 -15.89
N VAL A 168 -10.50 -1.80 -14.80
CA VAL A 168 -11.95 -1.55 -14.90
C VAL A 168 -12.16 -0.04 -14.98
N PRO A 169 -12.84 0.50 -16.01
CA PRO A 169 -13.18 1.91 -16.05
C PRO A 169 -14.12 2.26 -14.88
N ILE A 170 -13.83 3.36 -14.19
CA ILE A 170 -14.66 3.82 -13.08
C ILE A 170 -15.98 4.43 -13.61
N PRO A 171 -17.14 4.14 -13.00
CA PRO A 171 -18.38 4.80 -13.36
C PRO A 171 -18.28 6.31 -13.10
N THR A 172 -18.56 7.14 -14.11
CA THR A 172 -18.58 8.59 -13.94
C THR A 172 -19.97 9.05 -13.54
N ILE A 173 -20.08 9.69 -12.37
CA ILE A 173 -21.32 10.31 -11.91
C ILE A 173 -21.22 11.82 -12.17
N LYS A 174 -22.08 12.35 -13.04
CA LYS A 174 -22.11 13.80 -13.34
C LYS A 174 -22.42 14.59 -12.07
N GLY A 175 -21.54 15.54 -11.74
CA GLY A 175 -21.70 16.40 -10.57
C GLY A 175 -21.31 15.76 -9.24
N ALA A 176 -20.78 14.53 -9.23
CA ALA A 176 -20.20 13.95 -8.03
C ALA A 176 -18.92 14.69 -7.63
N LEU A 177 -18.72 14.82 -6.32
CA LEU A 177 -17.50 15.38 -5.76
C LEU A 177 -16.36 14.36 -5.93
N SER A 178 -15.27 14.82 -6.52
CA SER A 178 -14.03 14.06 -6.64
C SER A 178 -12.84 14.91 -6.27
N PHE A 179 -11.87 14.34 -5.55
CA PHE A 179 -10.68 15.07 -5.09
C PHE A 179 -9.42 14.21 -5.17
N ARG A 180 -8.26 14.87 -5.29
CA ARG A 180 -6.99 14.18 -5.49
C ARG A 180 -6.40 13.71 -4.18
N ILE A 181 -5.96 12.47 -4.19
CA ILE A 181 -5.33 11.79 -3.08
C ILE A 181 -4.00 11.16 -3.53
N TYR A 182 -3.16 10.83 -2.57
CA TYR A 182 -1.95 10.06 -2.80
C TYR A 182 -1.60 9.20 -1.60
N HIS A 183 -0.78 8.18 -1.82
CA HIS A 183 -0.10 7.42 -0.76
C HIS A 183 1.37 7.23 -1.14
N GLU A 184 2.18 6.87 -0.16
CA GLU A 184 3.62 6.64 -0.30
C GLU A 184 4.02 5.22 0.14
N CYS A 185 3.11 4.26 0.00
CA CYS A 185 3.38 2.85 0.29
C CYS A 185 4.05 2.20 -0.92
N PHE A 186 5.15 1.49 -0.70
CA PHE A 186 5.87 0.73 -1.75
C PHE A 186 6.38 1.58 -2.92
N GLY A 187 6.51 2.89 -2.71
CA GLY A 187 6.70 3.90 -3.75
C GLY A 187 5.67 5.00 -3.57
N LYS A 188 5.09 5.50 -4.66
CA LYS A 188 4.05 6.53 -4.62
C LYS A 188 3.00 6.26 -5.69
N CYS A 189 1.75 6.52 -5.37
CA CYS A 189 0.68 6.61 -6.38
C CYS A 189 -0.23 7.80 -6.09
N MET A 190 -0.79 8.38 -7.14
CA MET A 190 -1.79 9.44 -7.07
C MET A 190 -3.10 8.94 -7.68
N GLY A 191 -4.22 9.35 -7.08
CA GLY A 191 -5.55 8.92 -7.48
C GLY A 191 -6.59 10.03 -7.32
N LEU A 192 -7.74 9.80 -7.93
CA LEU A 192 -8.94 10.61 -7.79
C LEU A 192 -9.97 9.82 -6.98
N CYS A 193 -10.27 10.29 -5.76
CA CYS A 193 -11.26 9.67 -4.89
C CYS A 193 -12.64 10.27 -5.15
N THR A 194 -13.65 9.43 -5.35
CA THR A 194 -15.06 9.82 -5.50
C THR A 194 -15.89 9.14 -4.41
N PRO A 195 -16.11 9.78 -3.24
CA PRO A 195 -16.78 9.15 -2.10
C PRO A 195 -18.19 8.62 -2.41
N ALA A 196 -18.91 9.25 -3.33
CA ALA A 196 -20.25 8.82 -3.75
C ALA A 196 -20.29 7.40 -4.35
N LEU A 197 -19.15 6.91 -4.86
CA LEU A 197 -19.03 5.55 -5.40
C LEU A 197 -18.76 4.50 -4.30
N TYR A 198 -18.34 4.91 -3.10
CA TYR A 198 -17.96 4.00 -2.03
C TYR A 198 -19.19 3.43 -1.31
N THR A 199 -19.88 2.52 -1.98
CA THR A 199 -21.18 1.95 -1.56
C THR A 199 -21.05 0.60 -0.83
N SER A 200 -19.85 0.02 -0.79
CA SER A 200 -19.50 -1.20 -0.06
C SER A 200 -17.99 -1.29 0.12
N LYS A 201 -17.49 -2.26 0.90
CA LYS A 201 -16.04 -2.48 1.08
C LYS A 201 -15.31 -2.78 -0.23
N ASP A 202 -16.00 -3.46 -1.14
CA ASP A 202 -15.49 -3.87 -2.45
C ASP A 202 -15.73 -2.82 -3.55
N ALA A 203 -16.35 -1.68 -3.19
CA ALA A 203 -16.64 -0.63 -4.14
C ALA A 203 -15.35 0.09 -4.57
N ARG A 204 -15.11 0.09 -5.89
CA ARG A 204 -13.98 0.77 -6.51
C ARG A 204 -14.32 2.25 -6.70
N CYS A 205 -13.88 3.07 -5.75
CA CYS A 205 -14.18 4.50 -5.68
C CYS A 205 -12.97 5.41 -5.94
N ILE A 206 -11.80 4.83 -6.21
CA ILE A 206 -10.56 5.56 -6.48
C ILE A 206 -10.08 5.21 -7.88
N GLU A 207 -9.87 6.22 -8.71
CA GLU A 207 -9.25 6.07 -10.03
C GLU A 207 -7.77 6.45 -9.94
N CYS A 208 -6.87 5.58 -10.37
CA CYS A 208 -5.45 5.93 -10.47
C CYS A 208 -5.21 6.94 -11.61
N LEU A 209 -4.43 8.00 -11.35
CA LEU A 209 -4.15 9.03 -12.35
C LEU A 209 -3.16 8.62 -13.45
N GLU A 210 -2.50 7.46 -13.31
CA GLU A 210 -1.53 6.97 -14.29
C GLU A 210 -2.10 5.87 -15.18
N CYS A 211 -2.72 4.82 -14.61
CA CYS A 211 -3.33 3.74 -15.40
C CYS A 211 -4.83 3.86 -15.63
N HIS A 212 -5.51 4.82 -14.99
CA HIS A 212 -6.97 4.96 -15.02
C HIS A 212 -7.73 3.71 -14.53
N GLY A 213 -7.06 2.82 -13.80
CA GLY A 213 -7.69 1.69 -13.14
C GLY A 213 -8.53 2.15 -11.94
N ALA A 214 -9.67 1.49 -11.72
CA ALA A 214 -10.52 1.69 -10.56
C ALA A 214 -10.14 0.73 -9.42
N TYR A 215 -9.95 1.26 -8.21
CA TYR A 215 -9.48 0.53 -7.03
C TYR A 215 -10.37 0.80 -5.82
N THR A 216 -10.49 -0.19 -4.93
CA THR A 216 -10.97 0.05 -3.55
C THR A 216 -9.90 0.81 -2.76
N PRO A 217 -10.23 1.41 -1.60
CA PRO A 217 -9.23 2.06 -0.75
C PRO A 217 -8.07 1.14 -0.35
N GLN A 218 -8.36 -0.13 -0.02
CA GLN A 218 -7.32 -1.12 0.34
C GLN A 218 -6.43 -1.47 -0.85
N GLN A 219 -7.02 -1.66 -2.04
CA GLN A 219 -6.26 -1.96 -3.25
C GLN A 219 -5.39 -0.78 -3.67
N PHE A 220 -5.91 0.45 -3.57
CA PHE A 220 -5.20 1.65 -3.98
C PHE A 220 -3.90 1.85 -3.18
N VAL A 221 -3.90 1.65 -1.86
CA VAL A 221 -2.68 1.80 -1.05
C VAL A 221 -1.62 0.73 -1.33
N CYS A 222 -1.98 -0.37 -2.00
CA CYS A 222 -1.04 -1.39 -2.48
C CYS A 222 -0.63 -1.20 -3.94
N HIS A 223 -1.24 -0.24 -4.66
CA HIS A 223 -1.09 -0.06 -6.09
C HIS A 223 0.02 0.96 -6.39
N VAL A 224 1.03 0.57 -7.17
CA VAL A 224 2.16 1.44 -7.52
C VAL A 224 2.63 1.21 -8.95
N HIS A 225 3.09 2.29 -9.60
CA HIS A 225 3.58 2.25 -10.98
C HIS A 225 5.08 2.48 -11.06
N ARG A 226 5.78 1.55 -11.72
CA ARG A 226 7.24 1.60 -12.02
C ARG A 226 8.11 1.78 -10.75
N ASN A 227 9.38 1.42 -10.83
CA ASN A 227 10.36 1.58 -9.74
C ASN A 227 9.85 1.12 -8.35
N LEU A 228 9.31 -0.11 -8.29
CA LEU A 228 9.03 -0.78 -7.03
C LEU A 228 10.27 -0.61 -6.13
N GLU A 229 10.07 -0.12 -4.91
CA GLU A 229 11.16 0.14 -3.96
C GLU A 229 11.77 -1.17 -3.44
N ASN A 230 12.36 -1.98 -4.32
CA ASN A 230 12.84 -3.33 -4.02
C ASN A 230 14.14 -3.33 -3.20
N ARG A 231 14.69 -2.15 -2.90
CA ARG A 231 15.83 -1.96 -1.99
C ARG A 231 15.41 -1.46 -0.62
N THR A 232 14.14 -1.06 -0.47
CA THR A 232 13.58 -0.63 0.80
C THR A 232 12.92 -1.83 1.47
N VAL A 233 13.24 -2.06 2.74
CA VAL A 233 12.52 -3.06 3.55
C VAL A 233 11.29 -2.39 4.11
N HIS A 234 10.12 -2.85 3.69
CA HIS A 234 8.85 -2.39 4.24
C HIS A 234 8.45 -3.30 5.41
N TRP A 235 7.89 -2.70 6.46
CA TRP A 235 7.61 -3.42 7.70
C TRP A 235 6.33 -2.92 8.35
N GLY A 236 5.47 -3.85 8.77
CA GLY A 236 4.23 -3.53 9.50
C GLY A 236 3.14 -2.87 8.65
N PHE A 237 3.17 -3.03 7.32
CA PHE A 237 2.09 -2.56 6.47
C PHE A 237 0.84 -3.45 6.63
N ASP A 238 -0.33 -2.83 6.59
CA ASP A 238 -1.62 -3.49 6.70
C ASP A 238 -2.67 -2.73 5.89
N SER A 239 -3.06 -3.24 4.72
CA SER A 239 -4.01 -2.57 3.83
C SER A 239 -5.34 -2.21 4.50
N SER A 240 -5.76 -2.92 5.55
CA SER A 240 -6.98 -2.59 6.30
C SER A 240 -6.92 -1.23 7.00
N LEU A 241 -5.71 -0.72 7.24
CA LEU A 241 -5.42 0.61 7.80
C LEU A 241 -5.21 1.66 6.70
N TRP A 242 -5.75 1.45 5.49
CA TRP A 242 -5.60 2.33 4.32
C TRP A 242 -5.74 3.83 4.64
N ARG A 243 -6.62 4.21 5.57
CA ARG A 243 -6.84 5.61 5.97
C ARG A 243 -5.59 6.26 6.56
N SER A 244 -4.73 5.50 7.25
CA SER A 244 -3.46 5.97 7.82
C SER A 244 -2.39 6.24 6.76
N TYR A 245 -2.56 5.69 5.56
CA TYR A 245 -1.59 5.79 4.48
C TYR A 245 -2.01 6.75 3.37
N MET A 246 -3.25 7.21 3.39
CA MET A 246 -3.86 7.97 2.32
C MET A 246 -4.01 9.44 2.70
N TYR A 247 -3.49 10.31 1.84
CA TYR A 247 -3.37 11.76 2.07
C TYR A 247 -4.04 12.55 0.96
N ILE A 248 -4.48 13.76 1.29
CA ILE A 248 -5.01 14.73 0.32
C ILE A 248 -3.84 15.47 -0.35
N CYS A 249 -3.92 15.71 -1.65
CA CYS A 249 -2.90 16.51 -2.35
C CYS A 249 -2.85 17.95 -1.79
N LYS A 250 -1.65 18.48 -1.55
CA LYS A 250 -1.41 19.78 -0.88
C LYS A 250 -1.93 21.00 -1.65
N ASP A 251 -2.21 20.85 -2.93
CA ASP A 251 -2.63 21.92 -3.82
C ASP A 251 -4.15 22.18 -3.80
N GLN A 252 -4.87 21.54 -2.88
CA GLN A 252 -6.33 21.64 -2.76
C GLN A 252 -6.76 22.58 -1.63
N ILE A 253 -7.66 23.53 -1.94
CA ILE A 253 -8.14 24.55 -1.01
C ILE A 253 -9.01 23.94 0.10
N ASP A 254 -9.85 22.96 -0.22
CA ASP A 254 -10.81 22.34 0.73
C ASP A 254 -10.22 21.14 1.50
N HIS A 255 -8.92 21.19 1.82
CA HIS A 255 -8.20 20.08 2.44
C HIS A 255 -8.89 19.51 3.70
N GLU A 256 -9.41 20.38 4.57
CA GLU A 256 -10.13 19.96 5.78
C GLU A 256 -11.40 19.17 5.44
N GLN A 257 -12.14 19.62 4.42
CA GLN A 257 -13.36 18.94 3.98
C GLN A 257 -13.06 17.57 3.38
N TYR A 258 -12.03 17.47 2.53
CA TYR A 258 -11.63 16.20 1.93
C TYR A 258 -11.10 15.20 2.96
N THR A 259 -10.45 15.69 4.00
CA THR A 259 -10.03 14.85 5.14
C THR A 259 -11.24 14.24 5.84
N LYS A 260 -12.30 15.03 6.08
CA LYS A 260 -13.57 14.54 6.66
C LYS A 260 -14.21 13.45 5.81
N TYR A 261 -14.24 13.60 4.49
CA TYR A 261 -14.74 12.54 3.60
C TYR A 261 -13.94 11.23 3.73
N LEU A 262 -12.61 11.28 3.84
CA LEU A 262 -11.81 10.08 4.05
C LEU A 262 -12.05 9.44 5.42
N ASP A 263 -12.24 10.24 6.46
CA ASP A 263 -12.60 9.76 7.80
C ASP A 263 -13.98 9.10 7.84
N GLU A 264 -14.96 9.68 7.15
CA GLU A 264 -16.28 9.07 6.96
C GLU A 264 -16.17 7.74 6.21
N MET A 265 -15.40 7.67 5.12
CA MET A 265 -15.17 6.42 4.41
C MET A 265 -14.52 5.34 5.31
N ARG A 266 -13.60 5.72 6.20
CA ARG A 266 -13.04 4.79 7.21
C ARG A 266 -14.14 4.30 8.15
N ASP A 267 -14.97 5.21 8.65
CA ASP A 267 -16.04 4.86 9.59
C ASP A 267 -17.10 3.96 8.90
N GLN A 268 -17.34 4.10 7.59
CA GLN A 268 -18.14 3.16 6.79
C GLN A 268 -17.49 1.79 6.69
N TYR A 269 -16.18 1.74 6.42
CA TYR A 269 -15.40 0.50 6.35
C TYR A 269 -15.41 -0.28 7.67
N GLU A 270 -15.31 0.42 8.80
CA GLU A 270 -15.37 -0.16 10.15
C GLU A 270 -16.80 -0.53 10.59
N GLY A 271 -17.82 -0.15 9.82
CA GLY A 271 -19.23 -0.41 10.13
C GLY A 271 -19.81 0.51 11.20
N LYS A 272 -19.16 1.63 11.52
CA LYS A 272 -19.66 2.66 12.44
C LYS A 272 -20.80 3.47 11.83
N ILE A 273 -20.75 3.68 10.52
CA ILE A 273 -21.81 4.34 9.75
C ILE A 273 -22.17 3.51 8.51
N PRO A 274 -23.43 3.57 8.03
CA PRO A 274 -23.84 2.83 6.84
C PRO A 274 -23.19 3.42 5.58
N PHE A 275 -22.98 2.56 4.59
CA PHE A 275 -22.58 3.00 3.26
C PHE A 275 -23.68 3.84 2.59
N PRO A 276 -23.31 4.80 1.72
CA PRO A 276 -24.27 5.56 0.92
C PRO A 276 -25.06 4.61 0.00
N THR A 277 -26.32 4.94 -0.22
CA THR A 277 -27.14 4.22 -1.22
C THR A 277 -26.58 4.44 -2.63
N PRO A 278 -26.50 3.39 -3.46
CA PRO A 278 -26.03 3.52 -4.83
C PRO A 278 -26.85 4.56 -5.60
N VAL A 279 -26.16 5.49 -6.25
CA VAL A 279 -26.80 6.48 -7.12
C VAL A 279 -27.28 5.74 -8.38
N THR A 280 -28.55 5.34 -8.41
CA THR A 280 -29.20 4.89 -9.65
C THR A 280 -29.50 6.12 -10.49
N ASP A 281 -29.00 6.18 -11.72
CA ASP A 281 -29.38 7.19 -12.72
C ASP A 281 -30.86 7.01 -13.11
N ASN A 282 -31.77 7.43 -12.23
CA ASN A 282 -33.20 7.48 -12.47
C ASN A 282 -33.59 8.95 -12.54
N GLY A 283 -33.60 9.53 -13.74
CA GLY A 283 -33.89 10.95 -13.87
C GLY A 283 -34.11 11.57 -15.25
N VAL A 284 -34.44 10.81 -16.31
CA VAL A 284 -35.15 11.40 -17.45
C VAL A 284 -36.66 11.32 -17.19
N ASN A 285 -37.31 12.48 -17.17
CA ASN A 285 -38.76 12.75 -17.11
C ASN A 285 -39.41 12.80 -15.72
N ASN A 286 -39.58 14.01 -15.18
CA ASN A 286 -40.92 14.62 -15.01
C ASN A 286 -40.79 16.04 -14.43
N LEU A 287 -40.39 16.99 -15.28
CA LEU A 287 -40.76 18.40 -15.06
C LEU A 287 -42.26 18.52 -15.35
N LYS A 288 -43.09 18.33 -14.33
CA LYS A 288 -44.47 18.83 -14.31
C LYS A 288 -44.41 20.36 -14.43
N ARG A 289 -44.42 20.87 -15.66
CA ARG A 289 -44.80 22.25 -15.95
C ARG A 289 -46.26 22.41 -15.51
N LYS A 290 -46.48 23.27 -14.52
CA LYS A 290 -47.82 23.81 -14.20
C LYS A 290 -48.36 24.48 -15.46
N GLN A 291 -49.48 23.99 -15.99
CA GLN A 291 -50.33 24.75 -16.90
C GLN A 291 -51.04 25.86 -16.11
N PRO A 292 -51.06 27.10 -16.59
CA PRO A 292 -52.13 28.03 -16.28
C PRO A 292 -53.27 27.90 -17.31
N ASP A 293 -54.49 28.07 -16.82
CA ASP A 293 -55.75 27.89 -17.52
C ASP A 293 -55.96 28.79 -18.75
N LEU A 294 -56.40 28.14 -19.83
CA LEU A 294 -57.47 28.49 -20.77
C LEU A 294 -57.74 29.98 -21.13
N VAL A 295 -57.38 30.36 -22.36
CA VAL A 295 -58.22 31.26 -23.19
C VAL A 295 -58.35 30.67 -24.60
N LYS A 296 -59.61 30.49 -25.02
CA LYS A 296 -60.03 29.98 -26.34
C LYS A 296 -59.85 31.05 -27.42
N GLY A 297 -59.29 30.66 -28.56
CA GLY A 297 -59.32 31.47 -29.79
C GLY A 297 -58.74 30.67 -30.95
N GLY A 298 -59.58 30.20 -31.87
CA GLY A 298 -59.19 29.34 -32.97
C GLY A 298 -58.59 30.08 -34.16
N ALA A 299 -57.81 29.37 -34.98
CA ALA A 299 -57.92 29.32 -36.44
C ALA A 299 -56.81 28.46 -37.07
N LYS A 300 -57.25 27.54 -37.93
CA LYS A 300 -56.70 27.07 -39.21
C LYS A 300 -55.18 26.80 -39.38
N ALA A 301 -54.93 25.52 -39.65
CA ALA A 301 -53.97 24.91 -40.58
C ALA A 301 -53.02 25.82 -41.37
N TYR A 302 -51.73 25.48 -41.37
CA TYR A 302 -50.90 25.32 -42.58
C TYR A 302 -49.76 24.32 -42.30
N LEU A 303 -49.70 23.27 -43.12
CA LEU A 303 -48.52 22.43 -43.32
C LEU A 303 -47.52 23.22 -44.18
N CYS A 304 -46.27 23.31 -43.74
CA CYS A 304 -45.15 23.68 -44.59
C CYS A 304 -43.95 22.80 -44.22
N PHE A 305 -43.72 21.79 -45.05
CA PHE A 305 -42.41 21.14 -45.22
C PHE A 305 -41.60 21.99 -46.21
N GLU A 306 -40.28 21.76 -46.25
CA GLU A 306 -39.21 22.37 -47.10
C GLU A 306 -38.28 23.31 -46.28
N TRP A 307 -36.94 23.26 -46.35
CA TRP A 307 -36.00 22.59 -47.26
C TRP A 307 -34.59 22.50 -46.64
N HIS A 308 -33.75 21.66 -47.23
CA HIS A 308 -32.29 21.60 -47.07
C HIS A 308 -31.59 22.93 -47.39
N ALA A 309 -30.42 23.20 -46.80
CA ALA A 309 -29.20 23.51 -47.56
C ALA A 309 -27.96 23.60 -46.64
N ASN A 310 -26.91 22.93 -47.08
CA ASN A 310 -25.52 23.09 -46.65
C ASN A 310 -25.03 24.53 -46.83
N VAL A 311 -24.18 24.98 -45.91
CA VAL A 311 -22.91 25.70 -46.21
C VAL A 311 -21.86 25.17 -45.25
#